data_AF-G0RVR8-F1
#
_entry.id   AF-G0RVR8-F1
#
_cell.length_a   1.000
_cell.length_b   1.000
_cell.length_c   1.000
_cell.angle_alpha   90.00
_cell.angle_beta   90.00
_cell.angle_gamma   90.00
#
_symmetry.space_group_name_H-M   'P 1'
#
loop_
_entity.id
_entity.type
_entity.pdbx_description
1 polymer ?
#
loop_
_entity_poly.entity_id
_entity_poly.type
_entity_poly.pdbx_seq_one_letter_code
_entity_poly.pdbx_strand_id
1 'polypeptide(L)'
;MSQPLAFPESFVKPWRDLLLSNQEQRSGDSPSYNTPEAIDSLMTTSTPKLLYVGTGHTIFTRAILPAIASAKYSVHFVTCYWAASPSLDGLRQTLVKLAEARSTSSEALPTLRISIGFSSWGLFQKLFHTASPEGYVYPPSKWAHLGLPDEETLRKGGIEMTVKSLFFTPISVMHPKYVIVDESKAWVPSCNVSWERWFEGCVELEGEVVDRLLSFHARVWGASKPLSTDDVELTSSSSPMNNKQADDDGSATQCICFSGISPSPTIFLPSPHHRNPRFSFFPFFSQSNPPMTPLNAALLTLFANARHDINIVTPNLTSWPVMDALLDALSRGVNVHVRTARNMMVIEQLVTAGTTTSWCIRKFVKKYQALCKRSRRNDIEAQSTS
;
A
#
# COMPACT_ATOMS: atom_id res chain seq x y z
N MET A 1 5.89 -32.16 -15.34
CA MET A 1 4.85 -31.62 -14.43
C MET A 1 5.52 -30.55 -13.59
N SER A 2 5.25 -29.28 -13.87
CA SER A 2 5.74 -28.16 -13.04
C SER A 2 5.11 -28.29 -11.65
N GLN A 3 5.93 -28.24 -10.59
CA GLN A 3 5.42 -28.16 -9.23
C GLN A 3 4.40 -27.00 -9.13
N PRO A 4 3.31 -27.17 -8.37
CA PRO A 4 2.40 -26.06 -8.13
C PRO A 4 3.19 -24.87 -7.58
N LEU A 5 2.87 -23.68 -8.08
CA LEU A 5 3.40 -22.40 -7.63
C LEU A 5 3.03 -22.24 -6.15
N ALA A 6 3.89 -22.73 -5.26
CA ALA A 6 3.67 -22.75 -3.82
C ALA A 6 4.75 -21.92 -3.13
N PHE A 7 4.34 -21.18 -2.09
CA PHE A 7 5.29 -20.51 -1.23
C PHE A 7 6.14 -21.54 -0.47
N PRO A 8 7.39 -21.20 -0.10
CA PRO A 8 8.20 -22.07 0.73
C PRO A 8 7.51 -22.32 2.08
N GLU A 9 7.41 -23.59 2.49
CA GLU A 9 6.91 -23.98 3.82
C GLU A 9 7.66 -23.30 4.96
N SER A 10 8.96 -23.03 4.76
CA SER A 10 9.78 -22.26 5.69
C SER A 10 9.25 -20.85 5.95
N PHE A 11 8.44 -20.29 5.04
CA PHE A 11 7.77 -19.01 5.23
C PHE A 11 6.32 -19.19 5.69
N VAL A 12 5.53 -20.00 4.99
CA VAL A 12 4.07 -20.10 5.19
C VAL A 12 3.74 -20.55 6.60
N LYS A 13 4.40 -21.62 7.08
CA LYS A 13 4.10 -22.19 8.40
C LYS A 13 4.40 -21.19 9.53
N PRO A 14 5.61 -20.62 9.66
CA PRO A 14 5.89 -19.64 10.72
C PRO A 14 5.01 -18.38 10.63
N TRP A 15 4.71 -17.90 9.42
CA TRP A 15 3.81 -16.76 9.23
C TRP A 15 2.39 -17.06 9.73
N ARG A 16 1.83 -18.21 9.33
CA ARG A 16 0.51 -18.67 9.78
C ARG A 16 0.46 -18.87 11.29
N ASP A 17 1.48 -19.51 11.87
CA ASP A 17 1.58 -19.76 13.31
C ASP A 17 1.63 -18.45 14.11
N LEU A 18 2.36 -17.44 13.62
CA LEU A 18 2.37 -16.09 14.21
C LEU A 18 0.99 -15.44 14.16
N LEU A 19 0.26 -15.61 13.06
CA LEU A 19 -1.08 -15.03 12.94
C LEU A 19 -2.07 -15.72 13.87
N LEU A 20 -2.08 -17.05 13.94
CA LEU A 20 -3.01 -17.82 14.77
C LEU A 20 -2.74 -17.61 16.26
N SER A 21 -1.47 -17.60 16.68
CA SER A 21 -1.08 -17.36 18.08
C SER A 21 -1.41 -15.96 18.58
N ASN A 22 -1.73 -15.01 17.69
CA ASN A 22 -2.09 -13.63 18.03
C ASN A 22 -3.53 -13.27 17.65
N GLN A 23 -4.40 -14.26 17.39
CA GLN A 23 -5.76 -14.04 16.91
C GLN A 23 -6.61 -13.16 17.84
N GLU A 24 -6.54 -13.39 19.16
CA GLU A 24 -7.33 -12.64 20.15
C GLU A 24 -7.05 -11.14 20.11
N GLN A 25 -5.78 -10.76 19.90
CA GLN A 25 -5.35 -9.35 19.83
C GLN A 25 -5.91 -8.62 18.62
N ARG A 26 -6.41 -9.36 17.63
CA ARG A 26 -6.94 -8.87 16.35
C ARG A 26 -8.44 -9.10 16.21
N SER A 27 -9.14 -9.47 17.29
CA SER A 27 -10.58 -9.74 17.27
C SER A 27 -11.42 -8.54 16.80
N GLY A 28 -10.91 -7.31 16.97
CA GLY A 28 -11.54 -6.07 16.51
C GLY A 28 -11.14 -5.60 15.11
N ASP A 29 -10.34 -6.37 14.37
CA ASP A 29 -9.88 -6.01 13.03
C ASP A 29 -11.03 -6.02 12.03
N SER A 30 -11.14 -4.96 11.22
CA SER A 30 -12.06 -4.93 10.07
C SER A 30 -11.31 -4.47 8.82
N PRO A 31 -11.28 -5.27 7.73
CA PRO A 31 -11.76 -6.65 7.64
C PRO A 31 -10.93 -7.63 8.49
N SER A 32 -11.55 -8.68 9.02
CA SER A 32 -10.87 -9.66 9.89
C SER A 32 -10.25 -10.81 9.10
N TYR A 33 -9.05 -11.24 9.51
CA TYR A 33 -8.31 -12.39 8.94
C TYR A 33 -7.82 -13.30 10.06
N ASN A 34 -8.77 -13.77 10.86
CA ASN A 34 -8.51 -14.43 12.14
C ASN A 34 -8.67 -15.94 12.09
N THR A 35 -9.40 -16.50 11.12
CA THR A 35 -9.55 -17.95 10.98
C THR A 35 -8.47 -18.54 10.07
N PRO A 36 -8.16 -19.84 10.19
CA PRO A 36 -7.29 -20.56 9.27
C PRO A 36 -7.65 -20.32 7.80
N GLU A 37 -8.93 -20.39 7.44
CA GLU A 37 -9.45 -20.23 6.09
C GLU A 37 -9.30 -18.78 5.59
N ALA A 38 -9.52 -17.81 6.49
CA ALA A 38 -9.35 -16.39 6.16
C ALA A 38 -7.87 -16.06 5.92
N ILE A 39 -6.94 -16.65 6.68
CA ILE A 39 -5.50 -16.53 6.44
C ILE A 39 -5.13 -17.18 5.11
N ASP A 40 -5.63 -18.39 4.84
CA ASP A 40 -5.34 -19.10 3.59
C ASP A 40 -5.87 -18.34 2.36
N SER A 41 -6.98 -17.63 2.50
CA SER A 41 -7.53 -16.76 1.44
C SER A 41 -6.60 -15.62 1.02
N LEU A 42 -5.61 -15.25 1.86
CA LEU A 42 -4.61 -14.23 1.52
C LEU A 42 -3.57 -14.73 0.52
N MET A 43 -3.40 -16.05 0.38
CA MET A 43 -2.56 -16.64 -0.65
C MET A 43 -3.29 -16.59 -1.99
N THR A 44 -2.59 -16.14 -3.02
CA THR A 44 -3.11 -15.87 -4.36
C THR A 44 -1.98 -15.91 -5.38
N THR A 45 -2.24 -15.45 -6.60
CA THR A 45 -1.24 -15.28 -7.65
C THR A 45 -1.26 -13.84 -8.19
N SER A 46 -0.12 -13.37 -8.65
CA SER A 46 -0.03 -12.11 -9.39
C SER A 46 0.97 -12.20 -10.53
N THR A 47 0.75 -11.38 -11.55
CA THR A 47 1.68 -11.20 -12.66
C THR A 47 2.06 -9.73 -12.72
N PRO A 48 3.25 -9.34 -12.23
CA PRO A 48 3.72 -7.97 -12.38
C PRO A 48 3.99 -7.67 -13.85
N LYS A 49 3.55 -6.50 -14.31
CA LYS A 49 3.69 -6.05 -15.70
C LYS A 49 4.70 -4.95 -15.84
N LEU A 50 4.58 -3.91 -15.02
CA LEU A 50 5.43 -2.73 -15.06
C LEU A 50 5.79 -2.30 -13.64
N LEU A 51 7.03 -1.85 -13.45
CA LEU A 51 7.48 -1.11 -12.28
C LEU A 51 7.88 0.29 -12.72
N TYR A 52 7.17 1.29 -12.22
CA TYR A 52 7.51 2.70 -12.38
C TYR A 52 8.23 3.18 -11.13
N VAL A 53 9.32 3.94 -11.31
CA VAL A 53 9.97 4.68 -10.22
C VAL A 53 10.15 6.14 -10.62
N GLY A 54 10.06 7.04 -9.65
CA GLY A 54 10.18 8.48 -9.88
C GLY A 54 9.54 9.26 -8.74
N THR A 55 9.05 10.47 -9.03
CA THR A 55 8.20 11.22 -8.10
C THR A 55 6.74 10.77 -8.14
N GLY A 56 5.96 11.15 -7.13
CA GLY A 56 4.51 10.95 -7.16
C GLY A 56 3.87 11.50 -8.44
N HIS A 57 4.17 12.75 -8.79
CA HIS A 57 3.62 13.36 -10.01
C HIS A 57 3.99 12.62 -11.30
N THR A 58 5.24 12.16 -11.44
CA THR A 58 5.66 11.38 -12.61
C THR A 58 5.01 9.99 -12.67
N ILE A 59 4.73 9.37 -11.52
CA ILE A 59 3.98 8.11 -11.47
C ILE A 59 2.53 8.35 -11.91
N PHE A 60 1.90 9.43 -11.45
CA PHE A 60 0.55 9.77 -11.89
C PHE A 60 0.47 9.94 -13.41
N THR A 61 1.34 10.78 -13.96
CA THR A 61 1.33 11.11 -15.40
C THR A 61 1.69 9.94 -16.30
N ARG A 62 2.58 9.02 -15.87
CA ARG A 62 3.05 7.90 -16.70
C ARG A 62 2.24 6.61 -16.54
N ALA A 63 1.62 6.39 -15.38
CA ALA A 63 0.95 5.11 -15.06
C ALA A 63 -0.53 5.31 -14.70
N ILE A 64 -0.83 6.07 -13.65
CA ILE A 64 -2.18 6.11 -13.07
C ILE A 64 -3.18 6.85 -13.97
N LEU A 65 -2.83 8.05 -14.45
CA LEU A 65 -3.75 8.86 -15.27
C LEU A 65 -4.04 8.20 -16.62
N PRO A 66 -3.05 7.65 -17.36
CA PRO A 66 -3.33 6.88 -18.57
C PRO A 66 -4.24 5.66 -18.30
N ALA A 67 -4.04 4.95 -17.19
CA ALA A 67 -4.89 3.82 -16.82
C ALA A 67 -6.35 4.26 -16.60
N ILE A 68 -6.57 5.33 -15.83
CA ILE A 68 -7.92 5.90 -15.60
C ILE A 68 -8.54 6.38 -16.92
N ALA A 69 -7.76 7.02 -17.79
CA ALA A 69 -8.24 7.50 -19.10
C ALA A 69 -8.69 6.35 -20.02
N SER A 70 -8.16 5.14 -19.82
CA SER A 70 -8.49 3.95 -20.62
C SER A 70 -9.66 3.12 -20.06
N ALA A 71 -10.17 3.48 -18.88
CA ALA A 71 -11.19 2.70 -18.18
C ALA A 71 -12.53 2.67 -18.93
N LYS A 72 -13.14 1.47 -18.98
CA LYS A 72 -14.40 1.24 -19.68
C LYS A 72 -15.59 1.10 -18.73
N TYR A 73 -15.40 0.39 -17.61
CA TYR A 73 -16.46 -0.07 -16.71
C TYR A 73 -16.25 0.39 -15.27
N SER A 74 -15.02 0.33 -14.74
CA SER A 74 -14.78 0.68 -13.34
C SER A 74 -13.39 1.27 -13.04
N VAL A 75 -13.35 2.17 -12.07
CA VAL A 75 -12.11 2.68 -11.46
C VAL A 75 -12.27 2.72 -9.94
N HIS A 76 -11.42 1.99 -9.23
CA HIS A 76 -11.35 2.04 -7.76
C HIS A 76 -10.03 2.66 -7.33
N PHE A 77 -10.06 3.92 -6.91
CA PHE A 77 -8.86 4.67 -6.53
C PHE A 77 -8.84 4.95 -5.03
N VAL A 78 -7.83 4.42 -4.33
CA VAL A 78 -7.57 4.70 -2.92
C VAL A 78 -6.21 5.35 -2.72
N THR A 79 -6.15 6.39 -1.88
CA THR A 79 -4.92 7.05 -1.41
C THR A 79 -4.96 7.32 0.10
N CYS A 80 -3.81 7.54 0.75
CA CYS A 80 -3.81 7.93 2.16
C CYS A 80 -4.07 9.43 2.32
N TYR A 81 -3.32 10.24 1.57
CA TYR A 81 -3.36 11.70 1.64
C TYR A 81 -3.89 12.30 0.33
N TRP A 82 -4.70 13.34 0.46
CA TRP A 82 -5.35 14.04 -0.63
C TRP A 82 -5.13 15.53 -0.49
N ALA A 83 -4.48 16.17 -1.46
CA ALA A 83 -4.14 17.58 -1.35
C ALA A 83 -4.07 18.29 -2.70
N ALA A 84 -4.30 19.60 -2.69
CA ALA A 84 -4.11 20.46 -3.85
C ALA A 84 -2.68 20.28 -4.39
N SER A 85 -2.57 19.81 -5.63
CA SER A 85 -1.31 19.38 -6.21
C SER A 85 -1.43 19.19 -7.73
N PRO A 86 -0.31 19.20 -8.46
CA PRO A 86 -0.29 18.85 -9.88
C PRO A 86 -0.87 17.45 -10.17
N SER A 87 -0.73 16.50 -9.23
CA SER A 87 -1.31 15.15 -9.34
C SER A 87 -2.85 15.20 -9.28
N LEU A 88 -3.42 16.01 -8.38
CA LEU A 88 -4.87 16.24 -8.30
C LEU A 88 -5.40 16.96 -9.55
N ASP A 89 -4.67 17.98 -10.03
CA ASP A 89 -5.04 18.68 -11.26
C ASP A 89 -5.05 17.75 -12.46
N GLY A 90 -4.03 16.88 -12.58
CA GLY A 90 -3.97 15.85 -13.62
C GLY A 90 -5.13 14.86 -13.53
N LEU A 91 -5.50 14.42 -12.32
CA LEU A 91 -6.67 13.56 -12.10
C LEU A 91 -7.96 14.24 -12.57
N ARG A 92 -8.22 15.46 -12.11
CA ARG A 92 -9.39 16.25 -12.50
C ARG A 92 -9.49 16.39 -14.02
N GLN A 93 -8.41 16.81 -14.67
CA GLN A 93 -8.37 16.99 -16.12
C GLN A 93 -8.60 15.67 -16.87
N THR A 94 -8.05 14.56 -16.36
CA THR A 94 -8.25 13.23 -16.93
C THR A 94 -9.71 12.83 -16.89
N LEU A 95 -10.39 13.03 -15.75
CA LEU A 95 -11.82 12.73 -15.60
C LEU A 95 -12.70 13.59 -16.50
N VAL A 96 -12.41 14.89 -16.63
CA VAL A 96 -13.14 15.78 -17.55
C VAL A 96 -12.99 15.33 -19.00
N LYS A 97 -11.75 15.06 -19.44
CA LYS A 97 -11.49 14.58 -20.80
C LYS A 97 -12.12 13.23 -21.08
N LEU A 98 -12.12 12.34 -20.10
CA LEU A 98 -12.77 11.03 -20.20
C LEU A 98 -14.29 11.20 -20.37
N ALA A 99 -14.92 12.09 -19.59
CA ALA A 99 -16.34 12.37 -19.74
C ALA A 99 -16.69 12.96 -21.12
N GLU A 100 -15.89 13.91 -21.61
CA GLU A 100 -16.05 14.52 -22.93
C GLU A 100 -15.90 13.50 -24.07
N ALA A 101 -14.83 12.70 -24.03
CA ALA A 101 -14.58 11.65 -25.02
C ALA A 101 -15.72 10.62 -25.06
N ARG A 102 -16.24 10.22 -23.89
CA ARG A 102 -17.37 9.29 -23.80
C ARG A 102 -18.67 9.91 -24.28
N SER A 103 -18.92 11.20 -24.02
CA SER A 103 -20.14 11.90 -24.47
C SER A 103 -20.21 12.12 -25.98
N THR A 104 -19.06 12.16 -26.66
CA THR A 104 -18.95 12.37 -28.11
C THR A 104 -18.79 11.06 -28.89
N SER A 105 -18.72 9.93 -28.17
CA SER A 105 -18.65 8.61 -28.78
C SER A 105 -19.92 8.29 -29.57
N SER A 106 -19.76 7.79 -30.80
CA SER A 106 -20.86 7.24 -31.58
C SER A 106 -21.33 5.87 -31.09
N GLU A 107 -20.53 5.22 -30.24
CA GLU A 107 -20.84 3.91 -29.67
C GLU A 107 -21.60 4.06 -28.35
N ALA A 108 -22.60 3.19 -28.13
CA ALA A 108 -23.29 3.10 -26.85
C ALA A 108 -22.34 2.48 -25.80
N LEU A 109 -21.77 3.33 -24.95
CA LEU A 109 -20.85 2.91 -23.89
C LEU A 109 -21.61 2.56 -22.60
N PRO A 110 -21.21 1.50 -21.88
CA PRO A 110 -21.78 1.16 -20.58
C PRO A 110 -21.40 2.22 -19.53
N THR A 111 -22.19 2.36 -18.46
CA THR A 111 -21.87 3.26 -17.35
C THR A 111 -20.50 2.95 -16.74
N LEU A 112 -19.63 3.96 -16.63
CA LEU A 112 -18.34 3.85 -15.96
C LEU A 112 -18.49 4.24 -14.48
N ARG A 113 -18.18 3.32 -13.56
CA ARG A 113 -18.28 3.55 -12.11
C ARG A 113 -16.93 3.89 -11.51
N ILE A 114 -16.82 5.04 -10.85
CA ILE A 114 -15.59 5.50 -10.21
C ILE A 114 -15.81 5.62 -8.70
N SER A 115 -15.00 4.93 -7.92
CA SER A 115 -14.95 5.10 -6.46
C SER A 115 -13.61 5.69 -6.03
N ILE A 116 -13.63 6.80 -5.30
CA ILE A 116 -12.44 7.45 -4.75
C ILE A 116 -12.48 7.35 -3.22
N GLY A 117 -11.48 6.69 -2.64
CA GLY A 117 -11.25 6.55 -1.21
C GLY A 117 -10.02 7.32 -0.75
N PHE A 118 -10.12 8.10 0.33
CA PHE A 118 -8.92 8.67 0.96
C PHE A 118 -9.01 8.74 2.49
N SER A 119 -7.87 8.80 3.17
CA SER A 119 -7.91 8.91 4.64
C SER A 119 -7.96 10.34 5.13
N SER A 120 -7.08 11.19 4.61
CA SER A 120 -6.95 12.55 5.11
C SER A 120 -6.60 13.54 4.03
N TRP A 121 -7.04 14.78 4.23
CA TRP A 121 -6.74 15.89 3.33
C TRP A 121 -6.38 17.19 4.07
N GLY A 122 -6.29 17.14 5.40
CA GLY A 122 -5.93 18.30 6.21
C GLY A 122 -6.19 18.10 7.70
N LEU A 123 -5.57 18.93 8.54
CA LEU A 123 -5.68 18.85 10.00
C LEU A 123 -7.12 19.09 10.49
N PHE A 124 -7.83 20.06 9.89
CA PHE A 124 -9.23 20.33 10.22
C PHE A 124 -10.14 19.13 9.96
N GLN A 125 -9.96 18.42 8.83
CA GLN A 125 -10.72 17.19 8.60
C GLN A 125 -10.39 16.15 9.65
N LYS A 126 -9.13 15.94 10.04
CA LYS A 126 -8.78 14.98 11.09
C LYS A 126 -9.46 15.29 12.43
N LEU A 127 -9.55 16.58 12.79
CA LEU A 127 -10.13 17.03 14.06
C LEU A 127 -11.66 16.92 14.10
N PHE A 128 -12.33 17.13 12.96
CA PHE A 128 -13.79 17.12 12.85
C PHE A 128 -14.33 15.93 12.05
N HIS A 129 -13.52 14.90 11.83
CA HIS A 129 -13.96 13.71 11.11
C HIS A 129 -15.02 12.97 11.92
N THR A 130 -15.92 12.30 11.21
CA THR A 130 -16.87 11.40 11.87
C THR A 130 -16.15 10.30 12.63
N ALA A 131 -16.73 9.90 13.76
CA ALA A 131 -16.28 8.74 14.54
C ALA A 131 -16.84 7.41 13.99
N SER A 132 -17.75 7.46 13.00
CA SER A 132 -18.35 6.26 12.41
C SER A 132 -17.29 5.44 11.64
N PRO A 133 -17.29 4.10 11.82
CA PRO A 133 -16.39 3.22 11.09
C PRO A 133 -16.67 3.17 9.58
N GLU A 134 -17.87 3.55 9.15
CA GLU A 134 -18.26 3.70 7.76
C GLU A 134 -17.69 4.97 7.12
N GLY A 135 -17.16 5.90 7.93
CA GLY A 135 -16.57 7.18 7.53
C GLY A 135 -17.55 8.12 6.85
N TYR A 136 -17.05 8.97 5.94
CA TYR A 136 -17.80 10.07 5.36
C TYR A 136 -17.89 9.95 3.83
N VAL A 137 -19.10 9.79 3.30
CA VAL A 137 -19.37 9.86 1.85
C VAL A 137 -19.71 11.30 1.48
N TYR A 138 -18.95 11.86 0.53
CA TYR A 138 -19.12 13.24 0.10
C TYR A 138 -20.26 13.35 -0.92
N PRO A 139 -21.27 14.21 -0.67
CA PRO A 139 -22.28 14.50 -1.67
C PRO A 139 -21.64 15.21 -2.88
N PRO A 140 -22.24 15.10 -4.08
CA PRO A 140 -21.65 15.68 -5.30
C PRO A 140 -21.38 17.18 -5.24
N SER A 141 -22.20 17.93 -4.51
CA SER A 141 -22.00 19.36 -4.25
C SER A 141 -20.67 19.72 -3.57
N LYS A 142 -20.01 18.75 -2.91
CA LYS A 142 -18.70 18.95 -2.26
C LYS A 142 -17.51 18.51 -3.11
N TRP A 143 -17.71 17.89 -4.28
CA TRP A 143 -16.60 17.38 -5.09
C TRP A 143 -15.66 18.49 -5.59
N ALA A 144 -16.20 19.65 -5.97
CA ALA A 144 -15.39 20.79 -6.38
C ALA A 144 -14.42 21.27 -5.26
N HIS A 145 -14.82 21.19 -3.99
CA HIS A 145 -13.97 21.53 -2.85
C HIS A 145 -12.81 20.53 -2.67
N LEU A 146 -12.99 19.30 -3.16
CA LEU A 146 -11.93 18.27 -3.21
C LEU A 146 -11.08 18.38 -4.48
N GLY A 147 -11.32 19.37 -5.34
CA GLY A 147 -10.63 19.52 -6.63
C GLY A 147 -11.07 18.51 -7.69
N LEU A 148 -12.26 17.91 -7.55
CA LEU A 148 -12.83 16.97 -8.51
C LEU A 148 -13.86 17.66 -9.43
N PRO A 149 -14.18 17.08 -10.62
CA PRO A 149 -15.26 17.56 -11.48
C PRO A 149 -16.63 17.46 -10.79
N ASP A 150 -17.58 18.29 -11.24
CA ASP A 150 -18.97 18.22 -10.79
C ASP A 150 -19.73 17.04 -11.45
N GLU A 151 -20.87 16.69 -10.86
CA GLU A 151 -21.72 15.58 -11.31
C GLU A 151 -22.29 15.78 -12.71
N GLU A 152 -22.64 17.01 -13.09
CA GLU A 152 -23.22 17.27 -14.40
C GLU A 152 -22.21 16.99 -15.51
N THR A 153 -20.96 17.40 -15.31
CA THR A 153 -19.83 17.11 -16.19
C THR A 153 -19.63 15.61 -16.36
N LEU A 154 -19.62 14.84 -15.26
CA LEU A 154 -19.40 13.39 -15.31
C LEU A 154 -20.58 12.63 -15.94
N ARG A 155 -21.81 13.04 -15.62
CA ARG A 155 -23.03 12.40 -16.14
C ARG A 155 -23.14 12.49 -17.67
N LYS A 156 -22.62 13.56 -18.28
CA LYS A 156 -22.57 13.71 -19.76
C LYS A 156 -21.80 12.56 -20.43
N GLY A 157 -20.78 12.02 -19.77
CA GLY A 157 -20.00 10.88 -20.26
C GLY A 157 -20.47 9.52 -19.74
N GLY A 158 -21.65 9.43 -19.11
CA GLY A 158 -22.13 8.20 -18.45
C GLY A 158 -21.18 7.72 -17.34
N ILE A 159 -20.65 8.65 -16.55
CA ILE A 159 -19.75 8.35 -15.42
C ILE A 159 -20.50 8.58 -14.10
N GLU A 160 -20.51 7.55 -13.25
CA GLU A 160 -21.02 7.62 -11.88
C GLU A 160 -19.85 7.63 -10.90
N MET A 161 -19.74 8.65 -10.04
CA MET A 161 -18.65 8.76 -9.09
C MET A 161 -19.14 8.72 -7.63
N THR A 162 -18.42 8.00 -6.78
CA THR A 162 -18.57 8.03 -5.32
C THR A 162 -17.26 8.44 -4.68
N VAL A 163 -17.30 9.35 -3.70
CA VAL A 163 -16.11 9.82 -2.98
C VAL A 163 -16.32 9.59 -1.49
N LYS A 164 -15.39 8.88 -0.84
CA LYS A 164 -15.49 8.47 0.57
C LYS A 164 -14.17 8.72 1.30
N SER A 165 -14.25 9.18 2.55
CA SER A 165 -13.11 9.25 3.44
C SER A 165 -13.26 8.39 4.70
N LEU A 166 -12.14 7.82 5.14
CA LEU A 166 -12.04 7.02 6.36
C LEU A 166 -10.88 7.53 7.23
N PHE A 167 -11.20 8.02 8.42
CA PHE A 167 -10.20 8.44 9.40
C PHE A 167 -10.71 8.12 10.80
N PHE A 168 -9.88 7.46 11.60
CA PHE A 168 -10.24 7.05 12.95
C PHE A 168 -9.43 7.88 13.96
N THR A 169 -10.14 8.63 14.78
CA THR A 169 -9.53 9.47 15.82
C THR A 169 -8.92 8.59 16.93
N PRO A 170 -7.84 9.04 17.60
CA PRO A 170 -7.16 10.33 17.42
C PRO A 170 -6.10 10.33 16.31
N ILE A 171 -5.45 9.21 16.00
CA ILE A 171 -4.36 9.11 15.00
C ILE A 171 -4.37 7.72 14.35
N SER A 172 -5.36 7.44 13.49
CA SER A 172 -5.38 6.21 12.71
C SER A 172 -5.84 6.50 11.29
N VAL A 173 -4.87 6.51 10.36
CA VAL A 173 -5.05 6.78 8.93
C VAL A 173 -5.13 5.49 8.14
N MET A 174 -6.02 5.42 7.15
CA MET A 174 -6.01 4.38 6.12
C MET A 174 -4.80 4.63 5.21
N HIS A 175 -3.80 3.75 5.26
CA HIS A 175 -2.59 3.89 4.45
C HIS A 175 -2.53 3.10 3.11
N PRO A 176 -3.49 2.22 2.71
CA PRO A 176 -3.38 1.54 1.43
C PRO A 176 -3.47 2.55 0.29
N LYS A 177 -2.77 2.25 -0.80
CA LYS A 177 -2.78 3.06 -2.02
C LYS A 177 -2.85 2.09 -3.17
N TYR A 178 -3.88 2.24 -3.99
CA TYR A 178 -4.05 1.43 -5.18
C TYR A 178 -5.04 2.08 -6.14
N VAL A 179 -4.94 1.69 -7.41
CA VAL A 179 -5.93 1.98 -8.44
C VAL A 179 -6.28 0.66 -9.11
N ILE A 180 -7.55 0.26 -9.11
CA ILE A 180 -8.03 -0.89 -9.87
C ILE A 180 -8.80 -0.35 -11.06
N VAL A 181 -8.50 -0.84 -12.27
CA VAL A 181 -9.21 -0.45 -13.49
C VAL A 181 -9.83 -1.68 -14.12
N ASP A 182 -11.12 -1.56 -14.47
CA ASP A 182 -11.93 -2.57 -15.15
C ASP A 182 -11.80 -3.97 -14.53
N GLU A 183 -11.68 -4.00 -13.20
CA GLU A 183 -11.59 -5.20 -12.36
C GLU A 183 -10.53 -6.23 -12.76
N SER A 184 -9.58 -5.83 -13.62
CA SER A 184 -8.62 -6.75 -14.26
C SER A 184 -7.17 -6.33 -14.04
N LYS A 185 -6.92 -5.05 -13.78
CA LYS A 185 -5.59 -4.50 -13.54
C LYS A 185 -5.55 -3.67 -12.28
N ALA A 186 -4.45 -3.76 -11.54
CA ALA A 186 -4.21 -2.95 -10.37
C ALA A 186 -2.85 -2.26 -10.44
N TRP A 187 -2.81 -0.98 -10.05
CA TRP A 187 -1.61 -0.22 -9.78
C TRP A 187 -1.47 -0.05 -8.29
N VAL A 188 -0.33 -0.41 -7.71
CA VAL A 188 -0.04 -0.27 -6.28
C VAL A 188 1.11 0.73 -6.11
N PRO A 189 0.81 2.03 -5.94
CA PRO A 189 1.82 3.07 -5.75
C PRO A 189 2.19 3.26 -4.27
N SER A 190 3.35 3.85 -4.01
CA SER A 190 3.71 4.38 -2.69
C SER A 190 3.33 5.84 -2.51
N CYS A 191 3.14 6.59 -3.60
CA CYS A 191 2.82 8.02 -3.60
C CYS A 191 1.34 8.33 -3.33
N ASN A 192 1.08 9.48 -2.71
CA ASN A 192 -0.26 10.02 -2.48
C ASN A 192 -0.71 10.97 -3.61
N VAL A 193 -1.96 11.46 -3.53
CA VAL A 193 -2.43 12.62 -4.30
C VAL A 193 -1.93 13.88 -3.62
N SER A 194 -0.70 14.28 -3.93
CA SER A 194 -0.01 15.35 -3.21
C SER A 194 1.18 15.92 -4.01
N TRP A 195 1.79 16.97 -3.47
CA TRP A 195 2.82 17.77 -4.16
C TRP A 195 4.26 17.31 -3.90
N GLU A 196 4.48 16.33 -3.02
CA GLU A 196 5.82 15.96 -2.62
C GLU A 196 6.60 15.31 -3.77
N ARG A 197 7.88 15.68 -3.85
CA ARG A 197 8.82 15.17 -4.85
C ARG A 197 9.67 14.04 -4.29
N TRP A 198 9.06 13.20 -3.46
CA TRP A 198 9.72 12.03 -2.89
C TRP A 198 10.02 11.00 -3.97
N PHE A 199 11.04 10.17 -3.73
CA PHE A 199 11.30 9.01 -4.59
C PHE A 199 10.31 7.90 -4.21
N GLU A 200 9.53 7.47 -5.19
CA GLU A 200 8.35 6.64 -5.05
C GLU A 200 8.39 5.52 -6.09
N GLY A 201 7.60 4.47 -5.87
CA GLY A 201 7.42 3.36 -6.79
C GLY A 201 5.96 3.05 -7.04
N CYS A 202 5.66 2.43 -8.19
CA CYS A 202 4.35 1.90 -8.50
C CYS A 202 4.47 0.63 -9.34
N VAL A 203 3.83 -0.45 -8.89
CA VAL A 203 3.79 -1.72 -9.62
C VAL A 203 2.41 -1.89 -10.25
N GLU A 204 2.39 -2.21 -11.55
CA GLU A 204 1.22 -2.70 -12.26
C GLU A 204 1.13 -4.22 -12.14
N LEU A 205 -0.03 -4.73 -11.75
CA LEU A 205 -0.31 -6.13 -11.44
C LEU A 205 -1.56 -6.59 -12.19
N GLU A 206 -1.52 -7.84 -12.67
CA GLU A 206 -2.68 -8.61 -13.13
C GLU A 206 -2.78 -9.93 -12.35
N GLY A 207 -3.90 -10.64 -12.50
CA GLY A 207 -4.15 -11.96 -11.90
C GLY A 207 -5.05 -11.90 -10.68
N GLU A 208 -5.19 -13.03 -9.98
CA GLU A 208 -6.13 -13.22 -8.87
C GLU A 208 -5.93 -12.25 -7.69
N VAL A 209 -4.74 -11.65 -7.56
CA VAL A 209 -4.49 -10.58 -6.59
C VAL A 209 -5.45 -9.40 -6.77
N VAL A 210 -5.91 -9.14 -8.00
CA VAL A 210 -6.88 -8.08 -8.31
C VAL A 210 -8.23 -8.39 -7.65
N ASP A 211 -8.67 -9.66 -7.68
CA ASP A 211 -9.90 -10.09 -7.00
C ASP A 211 -9.80 -9.93 -5.48
N ARG A 212 -8.60 -10.18 -4.91
CA ARG A 212 -8.32 -9.96 -3.48
C ARG A 212 -8.35 -8.47 -3.13
N LEU A 213 -7.78 -7.62 -3.98
CA LEU A 213 -7.83 -6.16 -3.86
C LEU A 213 -9.26 -5.64 -3.96
N LEU A 214 -10.07 -6.13 -4.90
CA LEU A 214 -11.49 -5.80 -5.06
C LEU A 214 -12.31 -6.23 -3.84
N SER A 215 -12.10 -7.45 -3.36
CA SER A 215 -12.76 -7.96 -2.15
C SER A 215 -12.44 -7.10 -0.93
N PHE A 216 -11.18 -6.69 -0.79
CA PHE A 216 -10.78 -5.73 0.25
C PHE A 216 -11.42 -4.37 0.05
N HIS A 217 -11.44 -3.87 -1.20
CA HIS A 217 -12.06 -2.59 -1.54
C HIS A 217 -13.54 -2.56 -1.16
N ALA A 218 -14.32 -3.57 -1.56
CA ALA A 218 -15.74 -3.66 -1.27
C ALA A 218 -16.02 -3.66 0.24
N ARG A 219 -15.24 -4.42 1.02
CA ARG A 219 -15.42 -4.50 2.49
C ARG A 219 -15.08 -3.19 3.22
N VAL A 220 -14.15 -2.39 2.71
CA VAL A 220 -13.66 -1.19 3.39
C VAL A 220 -14.31 0.09 2.84
N TRP A 221 -14.32 0.22 1.52
CA TRP A 221 -14.70 1.43 0.79
C TRP A 221 -16.08 1.34 0.15
N GLY A 222 -16.66 0.14 0.04
CA GLY A 222 -18.01 -0.06 -0.49
C GLY A 222 -19.04 0.82 0.22
N ALA A 223 -20.06 1.22 -0.54
CA ALA A 223 -21.25 1.86 0.00
C ALA A 223 -22.18 0.76 0.54
N SER A 224 -22.70 0.92 1.76
CA SER A 224 -23.75 0.03 2.29
C SER A 224 -25.03 0.24 1.48
N LYS A 225 -25.28 -0.57 0.46
CA LYS A 225 -26.58 -0.70 -0.22
C LYS A 225 -26.85 -2.16 -0.62
N PRO A 226 -28.13 -2.59 -0.61
CA PRO A 226 -28.52 -3.99 -0.68
C PRO A 226 -28.13 -4.63 -2.01
N LEU A 227 -27.73 -5.91 -1.96
CA LEU A 227 -27.34 -6.73 -3.10
C LEU A 227 -28.38 -6.60 -4.22
N SER A 228 -27.95 -6.07 -5.36
CA SER A 228 -28.51 -6.41 -6.67
C SER A 228 -27.44 -7.25 -7.34
N THR A 229 -27.65 -8.56 -7.36
CA THR A 229 -26.87 -9.51 -8.14
C THR A 229 -27.25 -9.34 -9.60
N ASP A 230 -26.36 -8.79 -10.41
CA ASP A 230 -26.38 -8.99 -11.85
C ASP A 230 -24.96 -9.40 -12.27
N ASP A 231 -24.84 -10.66 -12.65
CA ASP A 231 -23.65 -11.27 -13.23
C ASP A 231 -23.35 -10.59 -14.57
N VAL A 232 -22.12 -10.11 -14.76
CA VAL A 232 -21.64 -9.62 -16.05
C VAL A 232 -20.49 -10.51 -16.53
N GLU A 233 -20.71 -11.17 -17.66
CA GLU A 233 -19.73 -12.00 -18.37
C GLU A 233 -18.50 -11.18 -18.78
N LEU A 234 -17.33 -11.64 -18.34
CA LEU A 234 -16.01 -11.14 -18.72
C LEU A 234 -15.69 -11.53 -20.17
N THR A 235 -15.73 -10.57 -21.08
CA THR A 235 -15.10 -10.69 -22.41
C THR A 235 -13.76 -9.97 -22.41
N SER A 236 -12.70 -10.74 -22.67
CA SER A 236 -11.32 -10.26 -22.73
C SER A 236 -10.98 -9.75 -24.13
N SER A 237 -10.64 -8.47 -24.26
CA SER A 237 -9.71 -7.97 -25.29
C SER A 237 -9.44 -6.46 -25.15
N SER A 238 -8.17 -6.10 -25.00
CA SER A 238 -7.44 -5.13 -25.85
C SER A 238 -6.06 -4.84 -25.24
N SER A 239 -5.03 -4.94 -26.08
CA SER A 239 -3.63 -4.69 -25.77
C SER A 239 -3.36 -3.20 -25.49
N PRO A 240 -2.47 -2.83 -24.54
CA PRO A 240 -2.09 -1.44 -24.36
C PRO A 240 -1.13 -0.99 -25.47
N MET A 241 -1.38 0.22 -25.99
CA MET A 241 -0.46 0.96 -26.85
C MET A 241 0.88 1.13 -26.16
N ASN A 242 1.91 0.57 -26.78
CA ASN A 242 3.28 0.55 -26.29
C ASN A 242 3.97 1.88 -26.62
N ASN A 243 3.75 2.93 -25.82
CA ASN A 243 4.56 4.15 -25.92
C ASN A 243 5.92 3.89 -25.26
N LYS A 244 6.83 3.27 -26.03
CA LYS A 244 8.26 3.19 -25.70
C LYS A 244 8.85 4.60 -25.77
N GLN A 245 8.72 5.36 -24.70
CA GLN A 245 9.53 6.55 -24.51
C GLN A 245 10.93 6.06 -24.14
N ALA A 246 11.93 6.39 -24.96
CA ALA A 246 13.31 6.00 -24.72
C ALA A 246 13.73 6.44 -23.31
N ASP A 247 14.10 5.48 -22.47
CA ASP A 247 14.68 5.77 -21.16
C ASP A 247 15.98 6.55 -21.41
N ASP A 248 16.00 7.80 -20.97
CA ASP A 248 17.23 8.55 -20.78
C ASP A 248 17.96 7.90 -19.61
N ASP A 249 19.10 7.25 -19.89
CA ASP A 249 19.88 6.42 -18.96
C ASP A 249 20.38 7.21 -17.73
N GLY A 250 20.22 8.54 -17.72
CA GLY A 250 20.51 9.44 -16.59
C GLY A 250 19.29 9.88 -15.74
N SER A 251 18.06 9.52 -16.11
CA SER A 251 16.86 9.98 -15.40
C SER A 251 16.57 9.15 -14.13
N ALA A 252 16.28 9.85 -13.03
CA ALA A 252 15.78 9.22 -11.79
C ALA A 252 14.34 8.69 -11.93
N THR A 253 13.68 8.96 -13.06
CA THR A 253 12.34 8.49 -13.40
C THR A 253 12.47 7.40 -14.46
N GLN A 254 12.21 6.15 -14.08
CA GLN A 254 12.46 4.96 -14.91
C GLN A 254 11.23 4.06 -14.96
N CYS A 255 11.19 3.13 -15.91
CA CYS A 255 10.16 2.12 -16.01
C CYS A 255 10.77 0.76 -16.40
N ILE A 256 10.44 -0.29 -15.66
CA ILE A 256 10.85 -1.66 -15.99
C ILE A 256 9.62 -2.41 -16.46
N CYS A 257 9.68 -2.98 -17.66
CA CYS A 257 8.67 -3.89 -18.19
C CYS A 257 9.06 -5.34 -17.92
N PHE A 258 8.17 -6.06 -17.27
CA PHE A 258 8.29 -7.48 -16.98
C PHE A 258 7.75 -8.29 -18.15
N SER A 259 8.63 -8.77 -19.02
CA SER A 259 8.25 -9.58 -20.20
C SER A 259 8.39 -11.08 -19.92
N GLY A 260 7.39 -11.87 -20.34
CA GLY A 260 7.44 -13.34 -20.25
C GLY A 260 7.32 -13.90 -18.83
N ILE A 261 6.83 -13.12 -17.87
CA ILE A 261 6.65 -13.58 -16.48
C ILE A 261 5.37 -14.43 -16.39
N SER A 262 5.51 -15.65 -15.86
CA SER A 262 4.38 -16.49 -15.47
C SER A 262 3.74 -15.99 -14.16
N PRO A 263 2.45 -16.26 -13.91
CA PRO A 263 1.84 -15.99 -12.62
C PRO A 263 2.72 -16.50 -11.47
N SER A 264 2.95 -15.66 -10.46
CA SER A 264 3.81 -15.95 -9.32
C SER A 264 2.98 -16.08 -8.05
N PRO A 265 3.31 -17.01 -7.14
CA PRO A 265 2.71 -17.06 -5.81
C PRO A 265 2.80 -15.68 -5.16
N THR A 266 1.68 -15.18 -4.67
CA THR A 266 1.56 -13.86 -4.05
C THR A 266 0.79 -13.98 -2.74
N ILE A 267 1.23 -13.29 -1.70
CA ILE A 267 0.43 -13.13 -0.48
C ILE A 267 -0.10 -11.71 -0.49
N PHE A 268 -1.42 -11.57 -0.49
CA PHE A 268 -2.08 -10.30 -0.27
C PHE A 268 -1.98 -9.93 1.21
N LEU A 269 -1.36 -8.80 1.52
CA LEU A 269 -1.11 -8.36 2.90
C LEU A 269 -1.99 -7.13 3.22
N PRO A 270 -3.29 -7.32 3.48
CA PRO A 270 -4.16 -6.21 3.83
C PRO A 270 -3.77 -5.66 5.19
N SER A 271 -3.99 -4.35 5.36
CA SER A 271 -4.02 -3.74 6.68
C SER A 271 -5.48 -3.62 7.09
N PRO A 272 -5.94 -4.40 8.08
CA PRO A 272 -7.17 -4.08 8.78
C PRO A 272 -7.07 -2.68 9.38
N HIS A 273 -8.21 -2.06 9.61
CA HIS A 273 -8.24 -0.73 10.17
C HIS A 273 -9.25 -0.60 11.28
N HIS A 274 -8.79 -0.01 12.37
CA HIS A 274 -9.57 0.28 13.54
C HIS A 274 -8.88 1.42 14.30
N ARG A 275 -9.60 2.00 15.27
CA ARG A 275 -8.95 2.83 16.30
C ARG A 275 -8.03 1.93 17.12
N ASN A 276 -6.78 2.33 17.34
CA ASN A 276 -5.84 1.54 18.15
C ASN A 276 -6.43 1.32 19.56
N PRO A 277 -6.78 0.07 19.95
CA PRO A 277 -7.42 -0.20 21.24
C PRO A 277 -6.46 0.04 22.41
N ARG A 278 -5.16 0.05 22.14
CA ARG A 278 -4.09 0.31 23.13
C ARG A 278 -3.50 1.72 23.00
N PHE A 279 -4.22 2.66 22.37
CA PHE A 279 -3.74 4.02 22.20
C PHE A 279 -3.47 4.67 23.58
N SER A 280 -2.27 5.23 23.74
CA SER A 280 -1.89 6.02 24.91
C SER A 280 -1.41 7.39 24.45
N PHE A 281 -1.90 8.45 25.10
CA PHE A 281 -1.45 9.83 24.85
C PHE A 281 0.02 10.06 25.26
N PHE A 282 0.57 9.17 26.08
CA PHE A 282 1.97 9.21 26.52
C PHE A 282 2.69 7.93 26.06
N PRO A 283 3.14 7.86 24.79
CA PRO A 283 3.72 6.65 24.20
C PRO A 283 5.00 6.20 24.92
N PHE A 284 5.70 7.10 25.61
CA PHE A 284 6.90 6.77 26.40
C PHE A 284 6.61 5.84 27.59
N PHE A 285 5.38 5.79 28.09
CA PHE A 285 4.97 4.88 29.17
C PHE A 285 4.30 3.59 28.67
N SER A 286 4.00 3.51 27.37
CA SER A 286 3.30 2.37 26.75
C SER A 286 4.18 1.79 25.64
N GLN A 287 5.05 0.84 25.99
CA GLN A 287 5.67 -0.07 25.02
C GLN A 287 4.64 -1.11 24.57
N SER A 288 3.53 -0.65 23.98
CA SER A 288 2.59 -1.60 23.37
C SER A 288 3.26 -2.20 22.12
N ASN A 289 3.37 -3.54 22.10
CA ASN A 289 3.77 -4.25 20.90
C ASN A 289 2.83 -3.85 19.75
N PRO A 290 3.35 -3.56 18.54
CA PRO A 290 2.48 -3.30 17.41
C PRO A 290 1.59 -4.52 17.15
N PRO A 291 0.37 -4.32 16.61
CA PRO A 291 -0.55 -5.41 16.33
C PRO A 291 0.09 -6.39 15.32
N MET A 292 -0.17 -7.68 15.49
CA MET A 292 0.37 -8.73 14.62
C MET A 292 -0.44 -8.86 13.32
N THR A 293 -0.55 -7.79 12.53
CA THR A 293 -1.27 -7.81 11.26
C THR A 293 -0.62 -8.79 10.26
N PRO A 294 -1.34 -9.22 9.20
CA PRO A 294 -0.75 -10.02 8.12
C PRO A 294 0.57 -9.44 7.60
N LEU A 295 0.62 -8.13 7.38
CA LEU A 295 1.81 -7.40 6.95
C LEU A 295 2.95 -7.47 7.98
N ASN A 296 2.68 -7.18 9.25
CA ASN A 296 3.70 -7.19 10.29
C ASN A 296 4.28 -8.60 10.51
N ALA A 297 3.42 -9.61 10.56
CA ALA A 297 3.85 -11.01 10.65
C ALA A 297 4.72 -11.38 9.44
N ALA A 298 4.30 -11.04 8.22
CA ALA A 298 5.06 -11.34 7.01
C ALA A 298 6.45 -10.70 7.04
N LEU A 299 6.56 -9.41 7.41
CA LEU A 299 7.85 -8.73 7.53
C LEU A 299 8.76 -9.39 8.57
N LEU A 300 8.26 -9.71 9.76
CA LEU A 300 9.05 -10.37 10.80
C LEU A 300 9.50 -11.78 10.36
N THR A 301 8.63 -12.55 9.70
CA THR A 301 8.99 -13.85 9.14
C THR A 301 10.05 -13.73 8.03
N LEU A 302 9.97 -12.71 7.16
CA LEU A 302 10.99 -12.44 6.14
C LEU A 302 12.35 -12.14 6.80
N PHE A 303 12.40 -11.29 7.83
CA PHE A 303 13.64 -10.99 8.54
C PHE A 303 14.22 -12.21 9.26
N ALA A 304 13.37 -13.06 9.85
CA ALA A 304 13.79 -14.30 10.49
C ALA A 304 14.37 -15.30 9.48
N ASN A 305 13.78 -15.38 8.28
CA ASN A 305 14.18 -16.33 7.24
C ASN A 305 15.37 -15.88 6.39
N ALA A 306 15.74 -14.60 6.42
CA ALA A 306 16.86 -14.08 5.65
C ALA A 306 18.16 -14.82 6.00
N ARG A 307 18.90 -15.23 4.95
CA ARG A 307 20.15 -16.01 5.07
C ARG A 307 21.40 -15.23 4.66
N HIS A 308 21.29 -14.29 3.72
CA HIS A 308 22.43 -13.59 3.14
C HIS A 308 22.27 -12.08 3.22
N ASP A 309 21.21 -11.53 2.65
CA ASP A 309 21.05 -10.08 2.53
C ASP A 309 19.63 -9.62 2.83
N ILE A 310 19.51 -8.46 3.49
CA ILE A 310 18.28 -7.71 3.69
C ILE A 310 18.51 -6.30 3.12
N ASN A 311 17.74 -5.93 2.11
CA ASN A 311 17.76 -4.60 1.51
C ASN A 311 16.47 -3.87 1.83
N ILE A 312 16.57 -2.73 2.51
CA ILE A 312 15.41 -1.91 2.90
C ILE A 312 15.55 -0.53 2.27
N VAL A 313 14.50 -0.09 1.60
CA VAL A 313 14.29 1.31 1.21
C VAL A 313 13.06 1.77 1.95
N THR A 314 13.21 2.72 2.87
CA THR A 314 12.11 3.23 3.67
C THR A 314 12.30 4.73 3.94
N PRO A 315 11.25 5.56 3.94
CA PRO A 315 11.39 6.96 4.32
C PRO A 315 11.85 7.12 5.77
N ASN A 316 11.37 6.23 6.66
CA ASN A 316 11.60 6.27 8.10
C ASN A 316 11.90 4.88 8.66
N LEU A 317 12.77 4.80 9.67
CA LEU A 317 13.09 3.57 10.37
C LEU A 317 13.06 3.79 11.89
N THR A 318 11.86 3.70 12.46
CA THR A 318 11.59 3.96 13.89
C THR A 318 10.92 2.79 14.63
N SER A 319 10.46 1.76 13.92
CA SER A 319 9.78 0.60 14.50
C SER A 319 10.76 -0.31 15.25
N TRP A 320 10.65 -0.40 16.57
CA TRP A 320 11.59 -1.16 17.39
C TRP A 320 11.58 -2.68 17.12
N PRO A 321 10.45 -3.38 16.82
CA PRO A 321 10.51 -4.80 16.49
C PRO A 321 11.25 -5.06 15.19
N VAL A 322 11.16 -4.13 14.23
CA VAL A 322 11.98 -4.19 13.00
C VAL A 322 13.46 -4.01 13.35
N MET A 323 13.81 -3.04 14.20
CA MET A 323 15.20 -2.85 14.61
C MET A 323 15.78 -4.08 15.32
N ASP A 324 15.01 -4.72 16.21
CA ASP A 324 15.46 -5.91 16.92
C ASP A 324 15.55 -7.12 15.97
N ALA A 325 14.58 -7.32 15.06
CA ALA A 325 14.66 -8.38 14.04
C ALA A 325 15.87 -8.21 13.10
N LEU A 326 16.24 -6.97 12.76
CA LEU A 326 17.44 -6.68 11.97
C LEU A 326 18.74 -6.94 12.75
N LEU A 327 18.76 -6.66 14.06
CA LEU A 327 19.90 -7.03 14.91
C LEU A 327 20.04 -8.56 15.01
N ASP A 328 18.93 -9.27 15.10
CA ASP A 328 18.92 -10.73 15.10
C ASP A 328 19.41 -11.29 13.75
N ALA A 329 19.05 -10.65 12.63
CA ALA A 329 19.61 -11.03 11.33
C ALA A 329 21.12 -10.80 11.27
N LEU A 330 21.60 -9.64 11.73
CA LEU A 330 23.03 -9.32 11.80
C LEU A 330 23.80 -10.31 12.69
N SER A 331 23.22 -10.75 13.81
CA SER A 331 23.87 -11.73 14.71
C SER A 331 24.00 -13.11 14.08
N ARG A 332 23.14 -13.45 13.11
CA ARG A 332 23.24 -14.65 12.27
C ARG A 332 24.20 -14.50 11.07
N GLY A 333 24.85 -13.35 10.92
CA GLY A 333 25.76 -13.07 9.80
C GLY A 333 25.08 -12.59 8.52
N VAL A 334 23.81 -12.17 8.58
CA VAL A 334 23.08 -11.60 7.43
C VAL A 334 23.51 -10.15 7.22
N ASN A 335 23.81 -9.77 5.97
CA ASN A 335 24.09 -8.39 5.60
C ASN A 335 22.80 -7.56 5.61
N VAL A 336 22.83 -6.40 6.26
CA VAL A 336 21.68 -5.48 6.30
C VAL A 336 22.07 -4.16 5.65
N HIS A 337 21.37 -3.79 4.59
CA HIS A 337 21.51 -2.51 3.92
C HIS A 337 20.22 -1.71 3.98
N VAL A 338 20.28 -0.52 4.59
CA VAL A 338 19.14 0.38 4.72
C VAL A 338 19.43 1.69 4.01
N ARG A 339 18.56 2.06 3.07
CA ARG A 339 18.49 3.38 2.45
C ARG A 339 17.28 4.12 3.01
N THR A 340 17.51 5.28 3.61
CA THR A 340 16.48 6.11 4.23
C THR A 340 16.71 7.59 3.99
N ALA A 341 15.65 8.39 4.14
CA ALA A 341 15.77 9.84 4.07
C ALA A 341 16.35 10.42 5.38
N ARG A 342 17.25 11.41 5.27
CA ARG A 342 17.92 12.00 6.44
C ARG A 342 16.98 12.88 7.28
N ASN A 343 16.15 13.68 6.63
CA ASN A 343 15.37 14.77 7.24
C ASN A 343 13.88 14.71 6.89
N MET A 344 13.36 13.55 6.47
CA MET A 344 11.95 13.45 6.07
C MET A 344 11.05 13.42 7.31
N MET A 345 10.03 14.28 7.35
CA MET A 345 8.96 14.23 8.36
C MET A 345 9.45 14.14 9.83
N VAL A 346 10.46 14.93 10.20
CA VAL A 346 11.10 14.84 11.54
C VAL A 346 10.11 15.20 12.65
N ILE A 347 9.26 16.21 12.43
CA ILE A 347 8.28 16.66 13.43
C ILE A 347 7.21 15.58 13.62
N GLU A 348 6.68 15.03 12.53
CA GLU A 348 5.70 13.96 12.55
C GLU A 348 6.26 12.74 13.27
N GLN A 349 7.52 12.35 12.99
CA GLN A 349 8.19 11.26 13.70
C GLN A 349 8.26 11.50 15.22
N LEU A 350 8.59 12.71 15.66
CA LEU A 350 8.61 13.05 17.08
C LEU A 350 7.21 12.94 17.70
N VAL A 351 6.18 13.42 17.00
CA VAL A 351 4.79 13.37 17.48
C VAL A 351 4.25 11.94 17.52
N THR A 352 4.49 11.12 16.48
CA THR A 352 3.87 9.80 16.36
C THR A 352 4.69 8.68 16.98
N ALA A 353 6.02 8.82 17.02
CA ALA A 353 6.94 7.77 17.47
C ALA A 353 7.79 8.18 18.68
N GLY A 354 7.77 9.45 19.12
CA GLY A 354 8.61 9.93 20.22
C GLY A 354 10.12 9.84 19.95
N THR A 355 10.51 9.60 18.70
CA THR A 355 11.88 9.36 18.27
C THR A 355 12.07 9.83 16.83
N THR A 356 13.29 9.75 16.32
CA THR A 356 13.60 10.03 14.92
C THR A 356 14.41 8.88 14.34
N THR A 357 14.33 8.70 13.03
CA THR A 357 15.13 7.73 12.28
C THR A 357 16.63 7.89 12.58
N SER A 358 17.13 9.12 12.60
CA SER A 358 18.53 9.42 12.95
C SER A 358 18.92 8.96 14.36
N TRP A 359 18.01 9.01 15.33
CA TRP A 359 18.29 8.51 16.69
C TRP A 359 18.22 6.98 16.76
N CYS A 360 17.20 6.36 16.16
CA CYS A 360 17.06 4.92 16.11
C CYS A 360 18.25 4.25 15.42
N ILE A 361 18.71 4.78 14.28
CA ILE A 361 19.89 4.26 13.57
C ILE A 361 21.15 4.37 14.43
N ARG A 362 21.39 5.50 15.10
CA ARG A 362 22.55 5.65 16.00
C ARG A 362 22.52 4.62 17.14
N LYS A 363 21.34 4.38 17.73
CA LYS A 363 21.17 3.37 18.79
C LYS A 363 21.41 1.95 18.25
N PHE A 364 20.89 1.65 17.06
CA PHE A 364 21.08 0.38 16.38
C PHE A 364 22.54 0.06 16.08
N VAL A 365 23.27 1.02 15.50
CA VAL A 365 24.72 0.88 15.25
C VAL A 365 25.49 0.60 16.54
N LYS A 366 25.16 1.31 17.64
CA LYS A 366 25.77 1.04 18.96
C LYS A 366 25.48 -0.37 19.47
N LYS A 367 24.23 -0.84 19.35
CA LYS A 367 23.84 -2.21 19.72
C LYS A 367 24.62 -3.24 18.91
N TYR A 368 24.72 -3.06 17.59
CA TYR A 368 25.48 -3.96 16.71
C TYR A 368 26.97 -3.98 17.05
N GLN A 369 27.59 -2.82 17.28
CA GLN A 369 29.00 -2.75 17.70
C GLN A 369 29.26 -3.49 19.02
N ALA A 370 28.32 -3.45 19.96
CA ALA A 370 28.41 -4.21 21.20
C ALA A 370 28.31 -5.74 20.96
N LEU A 371 27.43 -6.18 20.05
CA LEU A 371 27.36 -7.58 19.62
C LEU A 371 28.68 -8.06 19.02
N CYS A 372 29.30 -7.28 18.11
CA CYS A 372 30.59 -7.63 17.51
C CYS A 372 31.70 -7.73 18.55
N LYS A 373 31.74 -6.84 19.55
CA LYS A 373 32.71 -6.91 20.65
C LYS A 373 32.54 -8.17 21.49
N ARG A 374 31.29 -8.59 21.76
CA ARG A 374 31.00 -9.80 22.51
C ARG A 374 31.42 -11.06 21.74
N SER A 375 31.11 -11.13 20.44
CA SER A 375 31.54 -12.25 19.59
C SER A 375 33.06 -12.41 19.62
N ARG A 376 33.80 -11.32 19.37
CA ARG A 376 35.27 -11.34 19.40
C ARG A 376 35.85 -11.76 20.74
N ARG A 377 35.21 -11.38 21.86
CA ARG A 377 35.67 -11.79 23.20
C ARG A 377 35.50 -13.29 23.42
N ASN A 378 34.39 -13.86 22.95
CA ASN A 378 34.14 -15.29 23.03
C ASN A 378 35.06 -16.10 22.10
N ASP A 379 35.48 -15.53 20.96
CA ASP A 379 36.41 -16.19 20.03
C ASP A 379 37.85 -16.26 20.57
N ILE A 380 38.24 -15.38 21.50
CA ILE A 380 39.58 -15.39 22.12
C ILE A 380 39.75 -16.60 23.05
N GLU A 381 38.68 -17.11 23.67
CA GLU A 381 38.73 -18.34 24.48
C GLU A 381 38.83 -19.62 23.64
N ALA A 382 38.53 -19.56 22.33
CA ALA A 382 38.72 -20.67 21.40
C ALA A 382 40.16 -20.75 20.83
N GLN A 383 40.99 -19.72 21.05
CA GLN A 383 42.39 -19.66 20.57
C GLN A 383 43.40 -20.25 21.57
N SER A 384 42.96 -20.75 22.73
CA SER A 384 43.84 -21.33 23.77
C SER A 384 44.03 -22.86 23.63
N THR A 385 44.19 -23.35 22.39
CA THR A 385 44.74 -24.69 22.13
C THR A 385 45.84 -24.58 21.08
N SER A 386 47.04 -24.22 21.55
CA SER A 386 48.30 -24.38 20.82
C SER A 386 49.23 -25.27 21.64
#